data_AF-A0A3M1RD64-F1
#
_entry.id   AF-A0A3M1RD64-F1
#
_cell.length_a   1.000
_cell.length_b   1.000
_cell.length_c   1.000
_cell.angle_alpha   90.00
_cell.angle_beta   90.00
_cell.angle_gamma   90.00
#
_symmetry.space_group_name_H-M   'P 1'
#
loop_
_entity.id
_entity.type
_entity.pdbx_description
1 polymer ?
#
loop_
_entity_poly.entity_id
_entity_poly.type
_entity_poly.pdbx_seq_one_letter_code
_entity_poly.pdbx_strand_id
1 'polypeptide(L)'
;MEEPEKRLLEYRWIGIGLLYILGLQVMGDALLTARGAASSLMEQLVSLLAFFIGGVMVGKHSPGKTIKEPAIAAVLAVAILLILKQGFTSATFIRGSALPFIFALAGGYAGEKWQGTI
;
A
#
# COMPACT_ATOMS: atom_id res chain seq x y z
N MET A 1 27.52 3.99 26.48
CA MET A 1 26.89 2.72 26.08
C MET A 1 25.49 3.08 25.63
N GLU A 2 25.35 3.46 24.37
CA GLU A 2 24.03 3.73 23.79
C GLU A 2 23.35 2.37 23.63
N GLU A 3 22.24 2.16 24.34
CA GLU A 3 21.43 0.96 24.14
C GLU A 3 21.07 0.90 22.65
N PRO A 4 21.28 -0.24 21.96
CA PRO A 4 20.92 -0.34 20.57
C PRO A 4 19.41 -0.15 20.48
N GLU A 5 19.00 1.01 19.97
CA GLU A 5 17.65 1.33 19.55
C GLU A 5 17.16 0.09 18.79
N LYS A 6 16.26 -0.68 19.41
CA LYS A 6 15.61 -1.81 18.76
C LYS A 6 15.08 -1.22 17.46
N ARG A 7 15.67 -1.55 16.31
CA ARG A 7 15.18 -1.12 15.00
C ARG A 7 13.84 -1.83 14.80
N LEU A 8 12.81 -1.27 15.41
CA LEU A 8 11.43 -1.77 15.41
C LEU A 8 10.77 -1.56 14.04
N LEU A 9 11.44 -0.84 13.13
CA LEU A 9 11.00 -0.51 11.79
C LEU A 9 12.17 -0.72 10.83
N GLU A 10 12.04 -1.72 9.96
CA GLU A 10 12.95 -1.89 8.84
C GLU A 10 12.46 -1.08 7.65
N TYR A 11 12.99 0.15 7.52
CA TYR A 11 12.69 1.07 6.41
C TYR A 11 12.83 0.45 5.01
N ARG A 12 13.63 -0.62 4.88
CA ARG A 12 13.80 -1.37 3.63
C ARG A 12 12.48 -1.99 3.15
N TRP A 13 11.68 -2.56 4.06
CA TRP A 13 10.40 -3.18 3.73
C TRP A 13 9.31 -2.15 3.44
N ILE A 14 9.35 -1.01 4.13
CA ILE A 14 8.47 0.13 3.83
C ILE A 14 8.72 0.62 2.39
N GLY A 15 9.99 0.77 2.00
CA GLY A 15 10.36 1.16 0.64
C GLY A 15 9.94 0.14 -0.41
N ILE A 16 10.13 -1.15 -0.15
CA ILE A 16 9.70 -2.24 -1.05
C ILE A 16 8.17 -2.22 -1.21
N GLY A 17 7.43 -2.10 -0.11
CA GLY A 17 5.98 -1.99 -0.13
C GLY A 17 5.47 -0.81 -0.94
N LEU A 18 6.08 0.36 -0.72
CA LEU A 18 5.77 1.57 -1.47
C LEU A 18 6.00 1.37 -2.97
N LEU A 19 7.12 0.76 -3.36
CA LEU A 19 7.43 0.46 -4.75
C LEU A 19 6.43 -0.51 -5.37
N TYR A 20 6.02 -1.55 -4.64
CA TYR A 20 4.99 -2.49 -5.11
C TYR A 20 3.64 -1.80 -5.31
N ILE A 21 3.18 -1.02 -4.33
CA ILE A 21 1.89 -0.33 -4.40
C ILE A 21 1.89 0.67 -5.57
N LEU A 22 2.91 1.52 -5.66
CA LEU A 22 3.01 2.52 -6.73
C LEU A 22 3.19 1.85 -8.10
N GLY A 23 4.05 0.84 -8.19
CA GLY A 23 4.29 0.09 -9.43
C GLY A 23 3.04 -0.59 -9.96
N LEU A 24 2.30 -1.30 -9.09
CA LEU A 24 1.04 -1.95 -9.45
C LEU A 24 -0.04 -0.94 -9.82
N GLN A 25 -0.13 0.18 -9.09
CA GLN A 25 -1.08 1.25 -9.38
C GLN A 25 -0.82 1.86 -10.76
N VAL A 26 0.40 2.29 -11.03
CA VAL A 26 0.78 2.92 -12.31
C VAL A 26 0.61 1.95 -13.46
N MET A 27 1.02 0.69 -13.28
CA MET A 27 0.88 -0.33 -14.33
C MET A 27 -0.58 -0.68 -14.60
N GLY A 28 -1.41 -0.77 -13.55
CA GLY A 28 -2.84 -1.04 -13.69
C GLY A 28 -3.58 0.13 -14.35
N ASP A 29 -3.31 1.37 -13.93
CA ASP A 29 -3.90 2.57 -14.52
C ASP A 29 -3.48 2.69 -16.00
N ALA A 30 -2.19 2.51 -16.32
CA ALA A 30 -1.69 2.53 -17.69
C ALA A 30 -2.35 1.46 -18.58
N LEU A 31 -2.55 0.24 -18.05
CA LEU A 31 -3.22 -0.84 -18.78
C LEU A 31 -4.70 -0.51 -19.04
N LEU A 32 -5.40 0.03 -18.05
CA LEU A 32 -6.80 0.45 -18.19
C LEU A 32 -6.94 1.55 -19.25
N THR A 33 -6.06 2.56 -19.22
CA THR A 33 -6.02 3.63 -20.21
C THR A 33 -5.73 3.09 -21.60
N ALA A 34 -4.73 2.22 -21.76
CA ALA A 34 -4.36 1.62 -23.04
C ALA A 34 -5.49 0.75 -23.64
N ARG A 35 -6.35 0.17 -22.79
CA ARG A 35 -7.51 -0.64 -23.21
C ARG A 35 -8.79 0.19 -23.40
N GLY A 36 -8.77 1.50 -23.17
CA GLY A 36 -9.97 2.34 -23.18
C GLY A 36 -11.00 1.96 -22.11
N ALA A 37 -10.58 1.23 -21.07
CA ALA A 37 -11.42 0.75 -19.98
C ALA A 37 -11.24 1.58 -18.68
N ALA A 38 -10.48 2.68 -18.76
CA ALA A 38 -10.28 3.62 -17.67
C ALA A 38 -11.63 4.24 -17.27
N SER A 39 -12.14 3.78 -16.14
CA SER A 39 -13.33 4.30 -15.49
C SER A 39 -13.05 4.42 -14.01
N SER A 40 -13.75 5.32 -13.32
CA SER A 40 -13.54 5.56 -11.89
C SER A 40 -13.70 4.30 -11.04
N LEU A 41 -14.56 3.36 -11.46
CA LEU A 41 -14.75 2.08 -10.78
C LEU A 41 -13.55 1.16 -11.00
N MET A 42 -13.05 1.05 -12.24
CA MET A 42 -11.94 0.17 -12.57
C MET A 42 -10.62 0.66 -11.96
N GLU A 43 -10.35 1.97 -12.01
CA GLU A 43 -9.20 2.58 -11.34
C GLU A 43 -9.23 2.32 -9.83
N GLN A 44 -10.42 2.38 -9.23
CA GLN A 44 -10.57 2.09 -7.82
C GLN A 44 -10.33 0.60 -7.51
N LEU A 45 -10.84 -0.33 -8.32
CA LEU A 45 -10.57 -1.76 -8.17
C LEU A 45 -9.07 -2.07 -8.30
N VAL A 46 -8.39 -1.46 -9.28
CA VAL A 46 -6.93 -1.54 -9.43
C VAL A 46 -6.24 -1.03 -8.18
N SER A 47 -6.71 0.09 -7.63
CA SER A 47 -6.11 0.65 -6.42
C SER A 47 -6.26 -0.25 -5.21
N LEU A 48 -7.45 -0.83 -4.99
CA LEU A 48 -7.67 -1.77 -3.89
C LEU A 48 -6.77 -3.01 -4.03
N LEU A 49 -6.63 -3.53 -5.24
CA LEU A 49 -5.76 -4.68 -5.51
C LEU A 49 -4.28 -4.33 -5.33
N ALA A 50 -3.83 -3.19 -5.83
CA ALA A 50 -2.45 -2.74 -5.69
C ALA A 50 -2.05 -2.56 -4.21
N PHE A 51 -2.93 -1.91 -3.44
CA PHE A 51 -2.73 -1.71 -2.01
C PHE A 51 -2.79 -3.03 -1.23
N PHE A 52 -3.74 -3.91 -1.54
CA PHE A 52 -3.83 -5.23 -0.91
C PHE A 52 -2.59 -6.08 -1.18
N ILE A 53 -2.18 -6.22 -2.45
CA ILE A 53 -1.01 -7.01 -2.84
C ILE A 53 0.26 -6.41 -2.25
N GLY A 54 0.41 -5.08 -2.30
CA GLY A 54 1.53 -4.40 -1.64
C GLY A 54 1.56 -4.67 -0.14
N GLY A 55 0.41 -4.63 0.53
CA GLY A 55 0.26 -5.00 1.93
C GLY A 55 0.67 -6.45 2.20
N VAL A 56 0.17 -7.41 1.43
CA VAL A 56 0.52 -8.84 1.55
C VAL A 56 2.01 -9.07 1.35
N MET A 57 2.62 -8.44 0.34
CA MET A 57 4.04 -8.61 0.04
C MET A 57 4.93 -8.09 1.17
N VAL A 58 4.58 -6.94 1.75
CA VAL A 58 5.26 -6.40 2.93
C VAL A 58 5.02 -7.29 4.14
N GLY A 59 3.79 -7.69 4.42
CA GLY A 59 3.48 -8.56 5.57
C GLY A 59 4.13 -9.95 5.48
N LYS A 60 4.34 -10.46 4.26
CA LYS A 60 5.02 -11.75 4.02
C LYS A 60 6.55 -11.67 4.08
N HIS A 61 7.16 -10.50 3.95
CA HIS A 61 8.62 -10.36 3.98
C HIS A 61 9.14 -9.61 5.21
N SER A 62 8.31 -8.76 5.82
CA SER A 62 8.61 -8.14 7.09
C SER A 62 8.70 -9.24 8.16
N PRO A 63 9.72 -9.22 9.03
CA PRO A 63 9.86 -10.19 10.10
C PRO A 63 8.82 -9.95 11.20
N GLY A 64 7.56 -10.33 10.96
CA GLY A 64 6.50 -10.67 11.92
C GLY A 64 6.28 -9.82 13.19
N LYS A 65 6.89 -8.64 13.29
CA LYS A 65 6.92 -7.85 14.53
C LYS A 65 6.01 -6.65 14.48
N THR A 66 5.53 -6.24 13.30
CA THR A 66 4.76 -5.00 13.19
C THR A 66 3.95 -4.88 11.89
N ILE A 67 2.62 -5.03 12.01
CA ILE A 67 1.60 -4.44 11.11
C ILE A 67 1.86 -2.96 10.81
N LYS A 68 2.65 -2.28 11.65
CA LYS A 68 3.07 -0.89 11.48
C LYS A 68 3.85 -0.64 10.19
N GLU A 69 4.65 -1.59 9.70
CA GLU A 69 5.43 -1.42 8.46
C GLU A 69 4.55 -1.34 7.20
N PRO A 70 3.63 -2.29 6.93
CA PRO A 70 2.68 -2.17 5.83
C PRO A 70 1.74 -0.97 5.99
N ALA A 71 1.38 -0.62 7.23
CA ALA A 71 0.59 0.58 7.51
C ALA A 71 1.32 1.86 7.08
N ILE A 72 2.59 2.05 7.48
CA ILE A 72 3.37 3.24 7.13
C ILE A 72 3.61 3.30 5.62
N ALA A 73 3.91 2.17 4.98
CA ALA A 73 4.04 2.09 3.52
C ALA A 73 2.75 2.53 2.81
N ALA A 74 1.60 2.09 3.29
CA ALA A 74 0.30 2.47 2.74
C ALA A 74 -0.01 3.96 2.95
N VAL A 75 0.26 4.52 4.14
CA VAL A 75 0.09 5.97 4.38
C VAL A 75 0.96 6.80 3.44
N LEU A 76 2.23 6.41 3.27
CA LEU A 76 3.15 7.11 2.37
C LEU A 76 2.71 6.99 0.91
N ALA A 77 2.27 5.81 0.48
CA ALA A 77 1.75 5.58 -0.87
C ALA A 77 0.53 6.47 -1.15
N VAL A 78 -0.40 6.52 -0.21
CA VAL A 78 -1.58 7.40 -0.24
C VAL A 78 -1.17 8.86 -0.36
N ALA A 79 -0.25 9.32 0.50
CA ALA A 79 0.17 10.73 0.53
C ALA A 79 0.79 11.14 -0.82
N ILE A 80 1.64 10.28 -1.40
CA ILE A 80 2.26 10.51 -2.70
C ILE A 80 1.20 10.53 -3.81
N LEU A 81 0.28 9.57 -3.83
CA LEU A 81 -0.76 9.50 -4.86
C LEU A 81 -1.72 10.70 -4.81
N LEU A 82 -2.04 11.22 -3.62
CA LEU A 82 -2.85 12.43 -3.46
C LEU A 82 -2.13 13.68 -4.00
N ILE A 83 -0.82 13.81 -3.78
CA ILE A 83 -0.02 14.90 -4.33
C ILE A 83 0.04 14.81 -5.86
N LEU A 84 0.27 13.61 -6.41
CA LEU A 84 0.39 13.39 -7.85
C LEU A 84 -0.92 13.64 -8.60
N LYS A 85 -2.07 13.31 -7.99
CA LYS A 85 -3.38 13.47 -8.64
C LYS A 85 -3.94 14.90 -8.61
N GLN A 86 -3.25 15.89 -8.01
CA GLN A 86 -3.54 17.35 -8.10
C GLN A 86 -5.03 17.72 -7.91
N GLY A 87 -5.76 17.00 -7.05
CA GLY A 87 -7.19 17.20 -6.85
C GLY A 87 -7.63 16.74 -5.47
N PHE A 88 -7.61 17.66 -4.50
CA PHE A 88 -8.03 17.38 -3.14
C PHE A 88 -9.54 17.62 -3.00
N THR A 89 -10.35 16.60 -3.28
CA THR A 89 -11.78 16.60 -2.98
C THR A 89 -12.08 15.54 -1.93
N SER A 90 -13.10 15.73 -1.09
CA SER A 90 -13.50 14.74 -0.07
C SER A 90 -13.76 13.35 -0.68
N ALA A 91 -14.26 13.33 -1.92
CA ALA A 91 -14.53 12.13 -2.68
C ALA A 91 -13.27 11.44 -3.27
N THR A 92 -12.21 12.18 -3.59
CA THR A 92 -10.91 11.63 -4.02
C THR A 92 -10.06 11.21 -2.83
N PHE A 93 -10.21 11.91 -1.69
CA PHE A 93 -9.62 11.48 -0.42
C PHE A 93 -10.20 10.12 -0.01
N ILE A 94 -11.52 9.99 0.21
CA ILE A 94 -12.08 8.70 0.69
C ILE A 94 -11.78 7.55 -0.29
N ARG A 95 -11.97 7.77 -1.60
CA ARG A 95 -11.76 6.73 -2.61
C ARG A 95 -10.30 6.41 -2.90
N GLY A 96 -9.43 7.42 -2.86
CA GLY A 96 -8.01 7.29 -3.18
C GLY A 96 -7.10 7.05 -1.97
N SER A 97 -7.61 7.20 -0.74
CA SER A 97 -6.80 7.09 0.48
C SER A 97 -7.38 6.18 1.55
N ALA A 98 -8.61 6.42 2.02
CA ALA A 98 -9.15 5.68 3.15
C ALA A 98 -9.44 4.20 2.83
N LEU A 99 -10.11 3.94 1.70
CA LEU A 99 -10.47 2.57 1.33
C LEU A 99 -9.25 1.71 0.92
N PRO A 100 -8.32 2.20 0.08
CA PRO A 100 -7.09 1.47 -0.24
C PRO A 100 -6.19 1.24 0.98
N PHE A 101 -6.15 2.19 1.92
CA PHE A 101 -5.41 2.03 3.16
C PHE A 101 -5.90 0.84 4.00
N ILE A 102 -7.23 0.69 4.15
CA ILE A 102 -7.82 -0.47 4.85
C ILE A 102 -7.43 -1.79 4.15
N PHE A 103 -7.42 -1.81 2.82
CA PHE A 103 -7.01 -2.98 2.04
C PHE A 103 -5.52 -3.30 2.19
N ALA A 104 -4.65 -2.30 2.27
CA ALA A 104 -3.24 -2.54 2.56
C ALA A 104 -3.01 -3.09 3.97
N LEU A 105 -3.77 -2.63 4.97
CA LEU A 105 -3.75 -3.21 6.32
C LEU A 105 -4.23 -4.65 6.31
N ALA A 106 -5.35 -4.93 5.63
CA ALA A 106 -5.89 -6.29 5.47
C ALA A 106 -4.89 -7.21 4.76
N GLY A 107 -4.19 -6.71 3.74
CA GLY A 107 -3.13 -7.41 3.05
C GLY A 107 -1.94 -7.70 3.97
N GLY A 108 -1.48 -6.70 4.73
CA GLY A 108 -0.43 -6.85 5.72
C GLY A 108 -0.75 -7.94 6.75
N TYR A 109 -1.96 -7.90 7.31
CA TYR A 109 -2.46 -8.93 8.23
C TYR A 109 -2.50 -10.32 7.60
N ALA A 110 -2.99 -10.44 6.36
CA ALA A 110 -3.01 -11.71 5.64
C ALA A 110 -1.59 -12.25 5.37
N GLY A 111 -0.62 -11.37 5.09
CA GLY A 111 0.79 -11.72 4.92
C GLY A 111 1.42 -12.26 6.21
N GLU A 112 1.17 -11.60 7.34
CA GLU A 112 1.68 -12.02 8.65
C GLU A 112 1.04 -13.32 9.14
N LYS A 113 -0.27 -13.51 8.91
CA LYS A 113 -0.95 -14.79 9.17
C LYS A 113 -0.35 -15.92 8.34
N TRP A 114 0.05 -15.64 7.09
CA TRP A 114 0.69 -16.65 6.25
C TRP A 114 2.10 -17.01 6.72
N GLN A 115 2.83 -16.08 7.33
CA GLN A 115 4.09 -16.40 8.01
C GLN A 115 3.89 -17.21 9.30
N GLY A 116 2.66 -17.34 9.81
CA GLY A 116 2.37 -17.99 11.08
C GLY A 116 2.86 -17.20 12.29
N THR A 117 3.01 -15.88 12.15
CA THR A 117 3.43 -15.01 13.26
C THR A 117 2.25 -14.51 14.10
N ILE A 118 1.03 -14.62 13.56
CA ILE A 118 -0.25 -14.36 14.25
C ILE A 118 -1.15 -15.59 14.14
#